data_AF-K6DS55-F1
#
_entry.id   AF-K6DS55-F1
#
_cell.length_a   1.000
_cell.length_b   1.000
_cell.length_c   1.000
_cell.angle_alpha   90.00
_cell.angle_beta   90.00
_cell.angle_gamma   90.00
#
_symmetry.space_group_name_H-M   'P 1'
#
loop_
_entity.id
_entity.type
_entity.pdbx_description
1 polymer ?
#
loop_
_entity_poly.entity_id
_entity_poly.type
_entity_poly.pdbx_seq_one_letter_code
_entity_poly.pdbx_strand_id
1 'polypeptide(L)'
;MSDEKKGFEEDYQDYLKESLNEVSGVHPYSEKSQTEIVTIGKNMARRTNIMISLAILLLIVPVMTLASYMYYAIGDRANRLIDVVTKTIYVTEPNMSLEELRLEHDIGFFSMNINFDVYKKIGKEDYKAGNYDIDFLLDKANFPKKNLNLDRPLAEYPDKDTEVLFHPKASVPFNRRDQWDMLNKLPNGTVAEVYISLNDVMKPEELKKILPKNMELRWLAVDTGLDAAQVDGEGVPITPLGYPAQYDPTTWSPFKTDNQTNEEVFLDILSLLEKNESIAEKVARAKSLSLKSRIAYIKKHGIKVYGAVITGPTEELRKLENVKEISTMKVGEVKLWNWE
;
A
#
# COMPACT_ATOMS: atom_id res chain seq x y z
N MET A 1 -62.48 -78.59 -22.02
CA MET A 1 -61.70 -77.33 -22.01
C MET A 1 -60.29 -77.55 -22.59
N SER A 2 -60.18 -78.30 -23.70
CA SER A 2 -58.89 -78.63 -24.34
C SER A 2 -58.63 -77.79 -25.60
N ASP A 3 -59.63 -77.06 -26.09
CA ASP A 3 -59.53 -76.28 -27.33
C ASP A 3 -59.13 -74.80 -27.08
N GLU A 4 -59.53 -74.18 -25.97
CA GLU A 4 -59.08 -72.82 -25.61
C GLU A 4 -57.57 -72.73 -25.35
N LYS A 5 -56.97 -73.80 -24.82
CA LYS A 5 -55.52 -73.84 -24.53
C LYS A 5 -54.69 -73.95 -25.82
N LYS A 6 -55.23 -74.60 -26.86
CA LYS A 6 -54.59 -74.72 -28.18
C LYS A 6 -54.64 -73.41 -28.95
N GLY A 7 -55.77 -72.70 -28.93
CA GLY A 7 -55.90 -71.40 -29.59
C GLY A 7 -54.97 -70.33 -29.00
N PHE A 8 -54.80 -70.32 -27.68
CA PHE A 8 -53.88 -69.38 -27.01
C PHE A 8 -52.40 -69.66 -27.34
N GLU A 9 -52.06 -70.93 -27.57
CA GLU A 9 -50.70 -71.35 -27.90
C GLU A 9 -50.39 -71.11 -29.38
N GLU A 10 -51.37 -71.25 -30.28
CA GLU A 10 -51.27 -70.81 -31.67
C GLU A 10 -51.16 -69.28 -31.79
N ASP A 11 -52.01 -68.52 -31.11
CA ASP A 11 -51.94 -67.05 -31.11
C ASP A 11 -50.60 -66.54 -30.54
N TYR A 12 -50.07 -67.19 -29.50
CA TYR A 12 -48.77 -66.85 -28.94
C TYR A 12 -47.61 -67.19 -29.90
N GLN A 13 -47.71 -68.30 -30.62
CA GLN A 13 -46.72 -68.69 -31.64
C GLN A 13 -46.76 -67.79 -32.87
N ASP A 14 -47.94 -67.34 -33.29
CA ASP A 14 -48.10 -66.38 -34.38
C ASP A 14 -47.62 -64.99 -33.97
N TYR A 15 -47.91 -64.54 -32.74
CA TYR A 15 -47.35 -63.30 -32.18
C TYR A 15 -45.83 -63.36 -32.09
N LEU A 16 -45.26 -64.50 -31.67
CA LEU A 16 -43.81 -64.72 -31.65
C LEU A 16 -43.21 -64.70 -33.06
N LYS A 17 -43.86 -65.30 -34.06
CA LYS A 17 -43.42 -65.26 -35.46
C LYS A 17 -43.49 -63.86 -36.04
N GLU A 18 -44.54 -63.11 -35.76
CA GLU A 18 -44.71 -61.73 -36.21
C GLU A 18 -43.65 -60.82 -35.57
N SER A 19 -43.42 -60.99 -34.26
CA SER A 19 -42.34 -60.30 -33.53
C SER A 19 -40.95 -60.67 -34.08
N LEU A 20 -40.71 -61.96 -34.37
CA LEU A 20 -39.45 -62.44 -34.96
C LEU A 20 -39.26 -61.91 -36.38
N ASN A 21 -40.32 -61.79 -37.18
CA ASN A 21 -40.28 -61.19 -38.52
C ASN A 21 -40.07 -59.67 -38.49
N GLU A 22 -40.66 -58.95 -37.52
CA GLU A 22 -40.37 -57.53 -37.30
C GLU A 22 -38.90 -57.29 -36.91
N VAL A 23 -38.35 -58.13 -36.03
CA VAL A 23 -36.95 -58.05 -35.61
C VAL A 23 -35.99 -58.49 -36.72
N SER A 24 -36.35 -59.49 -37.53
CA SER A 24 -35.52 -59.96 -38.66
C SER A 24 -35.67 -59.13 -39.94
N GLY A 25 -36.70 -58.28 -40.03
CA GLY A 25 -36.85 -57.22 -41.04
C GLY A 25 -35.97 -55.99 -40.79
N VAL A 26 -35.32 -55.90 -39.62
CA VAL A 26 -34.28 -54.91 -39.37
C VAL A 26 -33.00 -55.39 -40.07
N HIS A 27 -32.84 -55.00 -41.34
CA HIS A 27 -31.59 -55.26 -42.04
C HIS A 27 -30.43 -54.64 -41.23
N PRO A 28 -29.44 -55.44 -40.79
CA PRO A 28 -28.26 -54.87 -40.17
C PRO A 28 -27.65 -53.90 -41.17
N TYR A 29 -27.43 -52.66 -40.73
CA TYR A 29 -26.78 -51.63 -41.55
C TYR A 29 -25.58 -52.24 -42.28
N SER A 30 -25.39 -51.93 -43.56
CA SER A 30 -24.21 -52.42 -44.29
C SER A 30 -22.94 -52.07 -43.51
N GLU A 31 -21.88 -52.88 -43.54
CA GLU A 31 -20.64 -52.58 -42.81
C GLU A 31 -20.12 -51.15 -43.11
N LYS A 32 -20.32 -50.69 -44.35
CA LYS A 32 -20.04 -49.32 -44.79
C LYS A 32 -20.89 -48.29 -44.03
N SER A 33 -22.19 -48.51 -43.91
CA SER A 33 -23.12 -47.66 -43.15
C SER A 33 -22.85 -47.69 -41.64
N GLN A 34 -22.47 -48.84 -41.07
CA GLN A 34 -22.06 -48.93 -39.66
C GLN A 34 -20.78 -48.12 -39.40
N THR A 35 -19.78 -48.26 -40.29
CA THR A 35 -18.53 -47.51 -40.21
C THR A 35 -18.76 -46.01 -40.38
N GLU A 36 -19.69 -45.62 -41.26
CA GLU A 36 -20.10 -44.22 -41.47
C GLU A 36 -20.76 -43.62 -40.21
N ILE A 37 -21.69 -44.35 -39.56
CA ILE A 37 -22.31 -43.92 -38.30
C ILE A 37 -21.27 -43.77 -37.19
N VAL A 38 -20.35 -44.72 -37.04
CA VAL A 38 -19.28 -44.68 -36.03
C VAL A 38 -18.32 -43.52 -36.29
N THR A 39 -17.95 -43.26 -37.54
CA THR A 39 -17.06 -42.14 -37.89
C THR A 39 -17.72 -40.78 -37.71
N ILE A 40 -19.03 -40.65 -38.01
CA ILE A 40 -19.82 -39.45 -37.70
C ILE A 40 -19.87 -39.22 -36.19
N GLY A 41 -20.19 -40.25 -35.41
CA GLY A 41 -20.22 -40.17 -33.95
C GLY A 41 -18.87 -39.78 -33.35
N LYS A 42 -17.77 -40.37 -33.84
CA LYS A 42 -16.39 -40.05 -33.43
C LYS A 42 -16.02 -38.60 -33.77
N ASN A 43 -16.36 -38.13 -34.97
CA ASN A 43 -16.06 -36.76 -35.40
C ASN A 43 -16.91 -35.72 -34.64
N MET A 44 -18.18 -36.03 -34.37
CA MET A 44 -19.05 -35.20 -33.55
C MET A 44 -18.53 -35.10 -32.11
N ALA A 45 -18.19 -36.22 -31.48
CA ALA A 45 -17.60 -36.24 -30.14
C ALA A 45 -16.28 -35.44 -30.08
N ARG A 46 -15.41 -35.60 -31.09
CA ARG A 46 -14.17 -34.82 -31.19
C ARG A 46 -14.44 -33.32 -31.32
N ARG A 47 -15.38 -32.91 -32.17
CA ARG A 47 -15.77 -31.50 -32.33
C ARG A 47 -16.38 -30.94 -31.05
N THR A 48 -17.28 -31.68 -30.40
CA THR A 48 -17.88 -31.27 -29.12
C THR A 48 -16.82 -31.11 -28.03
N ASN A 49 -15.88 -32.05 -27.89
CA ASN A 49 -14.79 -31.94 -26.92
C ASN A 49 -13.89 -30.74 -27.21
N ILE A 50 -13.57 -30.47 -28.48
CA ILE A 50 -12.81 -29.27 -28.88
C ILE A 50 -13.60 -28.01 -28.52
N MET A 51 -14.90 -27.95 -28.83
CA MET A 51 -15.76 -26.80 -28.54
C MET A 51 -15.92 -26.55 -27.04
N ILE A 52 -16.11 -27.60 -26.23
CA ILE A 52 -16.18 -27.48 -24.76
C ILE A 52 -14.84 -27.02 -24.20
N SER A 53 -13.73 -27.60 -24.64
CA SER A 53 -12.39 -27.21 -24.18
C SER A 53 -12.10 -25.75 -24.55
N LEU A 54 -12.46 -25.33 -25.75
CA LEU A 54 -12.34 -23.95 -26.20
C LEU A 54 -13.25 -23.02 -25.38
N ALA A 55 -14.49 -23.42 -25.10
CA ALA A 55 -15.41 -22.65 -24.28
C ALA A 55 -14.88 -22.47 -22.85
N ILE A 56 -14.35 -23.53 -22.23
CA ILE A 56 -13.72 -23.45 -20.90
C ILE A 56 -12.52 -22.49 -20.96
N LEU A 57 -11.65 -22.64 -21.95
CA LEU A 57 -10.46 -21.80 -22.09
C LEU A 57 -10.82 -20.32 -22.27
N LEU A 58 -11.86 -20.02 -23.06
CA LEU A 58 -12.37 -18.67 -23.24
C LEU A 58 -13.05 -18.11 -21.99
N LEU A 59 -13.63 -18.96 -21.13
CA LEU A 59 -14.26 -18.54 -19.88
C LEU A 59 -13.27 -18.30 -18.73
N ILE A 60 -12.05 -18.83 -18.80
CA ILE A 60 -11.04 -18.65 -17.73
C ILE A 60 -10.78 -17.16 -17.46
N VAL A 61 -10.53 -16.37 -18.51
CA VAL A 61 -10.24 -14.93 -18.39
C VAL A 61 -11.37 -14.15 -17.72
N PRO A 62 -12.62 -14.14 -18.24
CA PRO A 62 -13.70 -13.37 -17.62
C PRO A 62 -14.04 -13.86 -16.21
N VAL A 63 -13.94 -15.16 -15.93
CA VAL A 63 -14.19 -15.70 -14.58
C VAL A 63 -13.10 -15.23 -13.60
N MET A 64 -11.83 -15.29 -13.97
CA MET A 64 -10.73 -14.80 -13.13
C MET A 64 -10.81 -13.29 -12.91
N THR A 65 -11.10 -12.51 -13.95
CA THR A 65 -11.30 -11.06 -13.84
C THR A 65 -12.45 -10.75 -12.89
N LEU A 66 -13.63 -11.36 -13.10
CA LEU A 66 -14.78 -11.14 -12.23
C LEU A 66 -14.50 -11.53 -10.78
N ALA A 67 -13.84 -12.67 -10.55
CA ALA A 67 -13.44 -13.11 -9.22
C ALA A 67 -12.49 -12.11 -8.54
N SER A 68 -11.58 -11.49 -9.31
CA SER A 68 -10.64 -10.49 -8.81
C SER A 68 -11.34 -9.19 -8.41
N TYR A 69 -12.22 -8.67 -9.28
CA TYR A 69 -13.06 -7.51 -8.95
C TYR A 69 -13.94 -7.76 -7.74
N MET A 70 -14.59 -8.93 -7.66
CA MET A 70 -15.38 -9.31 -6.49
C MET A 70 -14.52 -9.37 -5.22
N TYR A 71 -13.34 -10.00 -5.29
CA TYR A 71 -12.44 -10.10 -4.15
C TYR A 71 -12.07 -8.72 -3.59
N TYR A 72 -11.68 -7.78 -4.45
CA TYR A 72 -11.25 -6.44 -4.04
C TYR A 72 -12.43 -5.53 -3.64
N ALA A 73 -13.62 -5.75 -4.18
CA ALA A 73 -14.83 -5.00 -3.81
C ALA A 73 -15.48 -5.47 -2.50
N ILE A 74 -15.39 -6.76 -2.16
CA ILE A 74 -16.02 -7.31 -0.95
C ILE A 74 -15.43 -6.67 0.30
N GLY A 75 -16.29 -6.06 1.12
CA GLY A 75 -15.90 -5.46 2.40
C GLY A 75 -14.93 -4.28 2.24
N ASP A 76 -14.98 -3.60 1.09
CA ASP A 76 -14.18 -2.41 0.78
C ASP A 76 -12.66 -2.65 0.86
N ARG A 77 -12.23 -3.86 0.50
CA ARG A 77 -10.84 -4.32 0.64
C ARG A 77 -9.85 -3.45 -0.14
N ALA A 78 -10.19 -3.07 -1.37
CA ALA A 78 -9.35 -2.19 -2.18
C ALA A 78 -9.05 -0.88 -1.42
N ASN A 79 -10.10 -0.16 -1.01
CA ASN A 79 -9.97 1.09 -0.26
C ASN A 79 -9.22 0.91 1.05
N ARG A 80 -9.44 -0.20 1.78
CA ARG A 80 -8.66 -0.49 2.99
C ARG A 80 -7.16 -0.68 2.70
N LEU A 81 -6.79 -1.38 1.62
CA LEU A 81 -5.39 -1.57 1.25
C LEU A 81 -4.75 -0.24 0.83
N ILE A 82 -5.47 0.57 0.05
CA ILE A 82 -5.07 1.92 -0.33
C ILE A 82 -4.86 2.78 0.92
N ASP A 83 -5.81 2.78 1.85
CA ASP A 83 -5.74 3.52 3.11
C ASP A 83 -4.51 3.12 3.95
N VAL A 84 -4.20 1.83 4.06
CA VAL A 84 -3.02 1.37 4.79
C VAL A 84 -1.76 1.92 4.14
N VAL A 85 -1.65 1.86 2.81
CA VAL A 85 -0.50 2.37 2.06
C VAL A 85 -0.35 3.88 2.23
N THR A 86 -1.40 4.64 1.94
CA THR A 86 -1.37 6.11 1.96
C THR A 86 -1.11 6.62 3.36
N LYS A 87 -1.82 6.10 4.37
CA LYS A 87 -1.63 6.50 5.77
C LYS A 87 -0.25 6.10 6.31
N THR A 88 0.33 4.99 5.84
CA THR A 88 1.73 4.63 6.18
C THR A 88 2.70 5.73 5.75
N ILE A 89 2.54 6.28 4.54
CA ILE A 89 3.42 7.34 4.03
C ILE A 89 3.33 8.57 4.91
N TYR A 90 2.13 9.06 5.20
CA TYR A 90 1.95 10.26 6.04
C TYR A 90 2.63 10.15 7.41
N VAL A 91 2.67 8.94 8.01
CA VAL A 91 3.20 8.75 9.37
C VAL A 91 4.63 8.24 9.44
N THR A 92 5.22 7.83 8.32
CA THR A 92 6.58 7.27 8.27
C THR A 92 7.54 8.06 7.36
N GLU A 93 7.01 8.84 6.42
CA GLU A 93 7.79 9.64 5.47
C GLU A 93 7.68 11.13 5.84
N PRO A 94 8.75 11.74 6.40
CA PRO A 94 8.67 13.10 6.89
C PRO A 94 8.43 14.12 5.77
N ASN A 95 7.51 15.06 6.02
CA ASN A 95 7.07 16.11 5.07
C ASN A 95 6.64 15.57 3.69
N MET A 96 6.17 14.32 3.63
CA MET A 96 5.61 13.75 2.41
C MET A 96 4.08 13.82 2.48
N SER A 97 3.47 14.39 1.43
CA SER A 97 2.03 14.40 1.22
C SER A 97 1.68 13.72 -0.10
N LEU A 98 0.40 13.42 -0.26
CA LEU A 98 -0.17 12.89 -1.50
C LEU A 98 -1.11 13.95 -2.06
N GLU A 99 -0.94 14.32 -3.33
CA GLU A 99 -1.87 15.17 -4.06
C GLU A 99 -2.52 14.35 -5.18
N GLU A 100 -3.76 14.71 -5.54
CA GLU A 100 -4.57 14.12 -6.61
C GLU A 100 -4.39 12.61 -6.81
N LEU A 101 -5.32 11.81 -6.26
CA LEU A 101 -5.42 10.38 -6.55
C LEU A 101 -5.74 10.15 -8.04
N ARG A 102 -4.72 10.20 -8.89
CA ARG A 102 -4.66 9.37 -10.10
C ARG A 102 -4.32 7.96 -9.66
N LEU A 103 -5.23 7.41 -8.86
CA LEU A 103 -5.21 5.99 -8.56
C LEU A 103 -5.58 5.27 -9.86
N GLU A 104 -4.58 5.04 -10.70
CA GLU A 104 -4.66 4.06 -11.77
C GLU A 104 -4.64 2.67 -11.10
N HIS A 105 -5.77 2.31 -10.51
CA HIS A 105 -5.97 0.96 -10.01
C HIS A 105 -6.25 0.04 -11.17
N ASP A 106 -5.20 -0.61 -11.64
CA ASP A 106 -5.35 -1.73 -12.55
C ASP A 106 -5.57 -3.01 -11.74
N ILE A 107 -6.76 -3.59 -11.88
CA ILE A 107 -7.10 -4.89 -11.29
C ILE A 107 -6.85 -5.96 -12.34
N GLY A 108 -5.75 -6.68 -12.16
CA GLY A 108 -5.40 -7.86 -12.94
C GLY A 108 -5.96 -9.15 -12.33
N PHE A 109 -5.43 -10.30 -12.77
CA PHE A 109 -5.80 -11.59 -12.19
C PHE A 109 -5.27 -11.72 -10.77
N PHE A 110 -6.17 -11.63 -9.79
CA PHE A 110 -5.92 -11.68 -8.36
C PHE A 110 -4.91 -10.62 -7.89
N SER A 111 -4.68 -9.59 -8.71
CA SER A 111 -3.68 -8.56 -8.47
C SER A 111 -4.29 -7.18 -8.55
N MET A 112 -3.72 -6.26 -7.79
CA MET A 112 -4.07 -4.84 -7.83
C MET A 112 -2.79 -4.04 -7.80
N ASN A 113 -2.62 -3.14 -8.77
CA ASN A 113 -1.54 -2.17 -8.74
C ASN A 113 -2.04 -0.87 -8.11
N ILE A 114 -1.22 -0.29 -7.23
CA ILE A 114 -1.46 1.03 -6.66
C ILE A 114 -0.30 1.93 -7.09
N ASN A 115 -0.61 2.93 -7.90
CA ASN A 115 0.31 3.99 -8.29
C ASN A 115 -0.14 5.32 -7.69
N PHE A 116 0.78 6.08 -7.08
CA PHE A 116 0.52 7.45 -6.67
C PHE A 116 1.78 8.30 -6.71
N ASP A 117 1.56 9.59 -6.92
CA ASP A 117 2.58 10.60 -6.84
C ASP A 117 2.72 11.10 -5.40
N VAL A 118 3.96 11.32 -4.97
CA VAL A 118 4.29 11.85 -3.65
C VAL A 118 4.85 13.26 -3.80
N TYR A 119 4.50 14.13 -2.86
CA TYR A 119 4.84 15.55 -2.89
C TYR A 119 5.50 15.98 -1.58
N LYS A 120 6.38 16.97 -1.69
CA LYS A 120 6.97 17.67 -0.54
C LYS A 120 6.64 19.14 -0.62
N LYS A 121 6.22 19.72 0.51
CA LYS A 121 6.09 21.17 0.62
C LYS A 121 7.41 21.79 1.03
N ILE A 122 8.00 22.58 0.15
CA ILE A 122 9.25 23.31 0.41
C ILE A 122 8.95 24.78 0.19
N GLY A 123 8.99 25.55 1.27
CA GLY A 123 8.49 26.91 1.25
C GLY A 123 6.97 26.96 1.22
N LYS A 124 6.43 27.69 0.24
CA LYS A 124 4.98 27.79 0.01
C LYS A 124 4.45 26.88 -1.10
N GLU A 125 5.34 26.26 -1.87
CA GLU A 125 4.99 25.41 -3.01
C GLU A 125 5.13 23.92 -2.69
N ASP A 126 4.26 23.13 -3.33
CA ASP A 126 4.28 21.67 -3.30
C ASP A 126 5.05 21.16 -4.53
N TYR A 127 6.12 20.41 -4.29
CA TYR A 127 6.98 19.84 -5.33
C TYR A 127 6.76 18.34 -5.43
N LYS A 128 6.58 17.82 -6.65
CA LYS A 128 6.52 16.38 -6.89
C LYS A 128 7.85 15.73 -6.52
N ALA A 129 7.86 15.00 -5.41
CA ALA A 129 9.03 14.32 -4.86
C ALA A 129 9.30 12.99 -5.56
N GLY A 130 8.29 12.38 -6.20
CA GLY A 130 8.45 11.12 -6.92
C GLY A 130 7.13 10.41 -7.17
N ASN A 131 7.23 9.13 -7.50
CA ASN A 131 6.09 8.22 -7.68
C ASN A 131 6.39 6.85 -7.08
N TYR A 132 5.37 6.26 -6.47
CA TYR A 132 5.44 4.97 -5.79
C TYR A 132 4.50 4.01 -6.51
N ASP A 133 5.00 2.81 -6.77
CA ASP A 133 4.26 1.74 -7.44
C ASP A 133 4.28 0.49 -6.55
N ILE A 134 3.09 0.04 -6.15
CA ILE A 134 2.90 -1.05 -5.20
C ILE A 134 1.99 -2.11 -5.80
N ASP A 135 2.58 -3.27 -6.07
CA ASP A 135 1.88 -4.45 -6.53
C ASP A 135 1.30 -5.24 -5.35
N PHE A 136 0.01 -5.56 -5.42
CA PHE A 136 -0.65 -6.50 -4.51
C PHE A 136 -0.98 -7.80 -5.24
N LEU A 137 -0.73 -8.93 -4.57
CA LEU A 137 -1.35 -10.21 -4.87
C LEU A 137 -2.36 -10.52 -3.78
N LEU A 138 -3.65 -10.40 -4.09
CA LEU A 138 -4.74 -10.42 -3.12
C LEU A 138 -4.49 -9.39 -2.00
N ASP A 139 -4.27 -9.85 -0.77
CA ASP A 139 -3.99 -9.04 0.43
C ASP A 139 -2.49 -8.87 0.74
N LYS A 140 -1.60 -9.39 -0.11
CA LYS A 140 -0.15 -9.33 0.09
C LYS A 140 0.48 -8.24 -0.77
N ALA A 141 1.01 -7.21 -0.13
CA ALA A 141 1.83 -6.21 -0.80
C ALA A 141 3.22 -6.76 -1.17
N ASN A 142 3.75 -6.36 -2.33
CA ASN A 142 5.17 -6.45 -2.64
C ASN A 142 5.92 -5.22 -2.11
N PHE A 143 7.25 -5.25 -2.17
CA PHE A 143 8.05 -4.06 -1.88
C PHE A 143 7.77 -2.99 -2.94
N PRO A 144 7.53 -1.73 -2.52
CA PRO A 144 7.20 -0.64 -3.42
C PRO A 144 8.39 -0.29 -4.32
N LYS A 145 8.13 -0.01 -5.60
CA LYS A 145 9.12 0.61 -6.49
C LYS A 145 9.02 2.12 -6.29
N LYS A 146 10.04 2.72 -5.66
CA LYS A 146 10.09 4.16 -5.37
C LYS A 146 10.99 4.86 -6.40
N ASN A 147 10.41 5.73 -7.22
CA ASN A 147 11.18 6.59 -8.13
C ASN A 147 11.17 8.02 -7.58
N LEU A 148 12.24 8.40 -6.89
CA LEU A 148 12.36 9.71 -6.24
C LEU A 148 13.10 10.71 -7.14
N ASN A 149 12.53 11.90 -7.28
CA ASN A 149 13.10 13.05 -7.99
C ASN A 149 13.54 14.12 -7.00
N LEU A 150 14.33 13.72 -6.00
CA LEU A 150 14.83 14.59 -4.93
C LEU A 150 16.32 14.83 -5.12
N ASP A 151 16.78 16.04 -4.81
CA ASP A 151 18.21 16.36 -4.83
C ASP A 151 18.94 15.63 -3.68
N ARG A 152 18.23 15.40 -2.57
CA ARG A 152 18.73 14.77 -1.35
C ARG A 152 17.70 13.76 -0.81
N PRO A 153 17.50 12.62 -1.50
CA PRO A 153 16.56 11.59 -1.05
C PRO A 153 17.00 11.01 0.30
N LEU A 154 16.02 10.65 1.14
CA LEU A 154 16.29 9.89 2.35
C LEU A 154 16.69 8.45 1.98
N ALA A 155 17.53 7.83 2.81
CA ALA A 155 17.98 6.46 2.57
C ALA A 155 16.80 5.48 2.58
N GLU A 156 16.81 4.56 1.62
CA GLU A 156 15.96 3.38 1.62
C GLU A 156 16.53 2.37 2.63
N TYR A 157 15.72 1.93 3.59
CA TYR A 157 16.17 1.14 4.75
C TYR A 157 17.20 1.87 5.62
N PRO A 158 16.79 2.97 6.29
CA PRO A 158 17.70 3.73 7.13
C PRO A 158 18.25 2.86 8.27
N ASP A 159 19.53 3.04 8.51
CA ASP A 159 20.25 2.58 9.69
C ASP A 159 20.60 3.78 10.60
N LYS A 160 21.37 3.52 11.66
CA LYS A 160 21.76 4.55 12.63
C LYS A 160 22.58 5.67 12.00
N ASP A 161 23.31 5.39 10.92
CA ASP A 161 24.23 6.35 10.29
C ASP A 161 23.55 7.20 9.22
N THR A 162 22.49 6.66 8.60
CA THR A 162 21.79 7.28 7.47
C THR A 162 20.52 8.04 7.86
N GLU A 163 19.95 7.77 9.04
CA GLU A 163 18.77 8.49 9.55
C GLU A 163 19.02 10.01 9.67
N VAL A 164 17.93 10.78 9.65
CA VAL A 164 17.96 12.25 9.65
C VAL A 164 17.36 12.88 10.91
N LEU A 165 16.58 12.10 11.67
CA LEU A 165 15.97 12.52 12.93
C LEU A 165 16.44 11.61 14.06
N PHE A 166 16.95 12.21 15.14
CA PHE A 166 17.58 11.50 16.25
C PHE A 166 16.88 11.82 17.55
N HIS A 167 16.51 10.78 18.28
CA HIS A 167 16.01 10.94 19.64
C HIS A 167 17.13 11.51 20.55
N PRO A 168 16.83 12.37 21.55
CA PRO A 168 17.81 12.94 22.48
C PRO A 168 18.81 11.95 23.11
N LYS A 169 18.36 10.72 23.33
CA LYS A 169 19.14 9.63 23.92
C LYS A 169 19.89 8.76 22.89
N ALA A 170 19.73 9.03 21.60
CA ALA A 170 20.40 8.30 20.53
C ALA A 170 21.80 8.88 20.27
N SER A 171 22.70 8.04 19.75
CA SER A 171 24.02 8.49 19.30
C SER A 171 23.88 9.19 17.95
N VAL A 172 24.47 10.38 17.81
CA VAL A 172 24.50 11.11 16.53
C VAL A 172 25.78 10.72 15.79
N PRO A 173 25.69 10.12 14.59
CA PRO A 173 26.82 9.51 13.90
C PRO A 173 27.70 10.53 13.13
N PHE A 174 27.23 11.77 12.98
CA PHE A 174 27.91 12.82 12.23
C PHE A 174 28.30 14.02 13.11
N ASN A 175 29.23 14.83 12.61
CA ASN A 175 29.58 16.09 13.23
C ASN A 175 28.44 17.09 13.07
N ARG A 176 27.83 17.47 14.19
CA ARG A 176 26.69 18.39 14.25
C ARG A 176 26.96 19.73 13.55
N ARG A 177 28.22 20.18 13.50
CA ARG A 177 28.60 21.48 12.90
C ARG A 177 28.51 21.51 11.37
N ASP A 178 28.79 20.39 10.70
CA ASP A 178 28.93 20.37 9.24
C ASP A 178 27.63 20.75 8.52
N GLN A 179 26.48 20.38 9.10
CA GLN A 179 25.16 20.71 8.53
C GLN A 179 24.77 22.18 8.75
N TRP A 180 25.13 22.77 9.88
CA TRP A 180 24.98 24.21 10.10
C TRP A 180 25.86 25.01 9.14
N ASP A 181 27.11 24.59 8.95
CA ASP A 181 28.02 25.19 7.96
C ASP A 181 27.47 25.10 6.53
N MET A 182 26.81 23.99 6.18
CA MET A 182 26.14 23.83 4.89
C MET A 182 25.00 24.86 4.73
N LEU A 183 24.12 24.99 5.73
CA LEU A 183 23.01 25.96 5.71
C LEU A 183 23.52 27.41 5.63
N ASN A 184 24.64 27.71 6.30
CA ASN A 184 25.26 29.04 6.29
C ASN A 184 25.89 29.40 4.93
N LYS A 185 26.26 28.40 4.11
CA LYS A 185 26.81 28.60 2.75
C LYS A 185 25.74 28.72 1.66
N LEU A 186 24.50 28.32 1.93
CA LEU A 186 23.40 28.50 0.98
C LEU A 186 23.15 30.00 0.76
N PRO A 187 22.91 30.45 -0.48
CA PRO A 187 22.72 31.87 -0.76
C PRO A 187 21.42 32.41 -0.16
N ASN A 188 21.44 33.69 0.16
CA ASN A 188 20.24 34.47 0.47
C ASN A 188 19.27 34.46 -0.73
N GLY A 189 17.97 34.58 -0.47
CA GLY A 189 16.95 34.41 -1.52
C GLY A 189 16.71 32.95 -1.93
N THR A 190 16.97 32.00 -1.03
CA THR A 190 16.58 30.59 -1.18
C THR A 190 15.66 30.15 -0.06
N VAL A 191 14.97 29.05 -0.29
CA VAL A 191 14.09 28.40 0.69
C VAL A 191 14.55 26.96 0.86
N ALA A 192 14.57 26.46 2.10
CA ALA A 192 15.06 25.13 2.39
C ALA A 192 14.10 24.34 3.29
N GLU A 193 14.27 23.02 3.26
CA GLU A 193 13.75 22.06 4.22
C GLU A 193 14.91 21.67 5.16
N VAL A 194 14.64 21.61 6.46
CA VAL A 194 15.59 21.12 7.47
C VAL A 194 14.92 20.13 8.40
N TYR A 195 15.66 19.09 8.76
CA TYR A 195 15.29 18.11 9.78
C TYR A 195 15.98 18.53 11.06
N ILE A 196 15.23 18.79 12.12
CA ILE A 196 15.78 19.16 13.42
C ILE A 196 15.52 18.04 14.43
N SER A 197 16.50 17.80 15.29
CA SER A 197 16.38 16.91 16.44
C SER A 197 16.55 17.73 17.71
N LEU A 198 15.84 17.37 18.78
CA LEU A 198 15.79 18.13 20.02
C LEU A 198 16.80 17.60 21.06
N ASN A 199 17.13 18.42 22.04
CA ASN A 199 17.94 18.06 23.21
C ASN A 199 17.13 17.28 24.26
N ASP A 200 15.82 17.47 24.29
CA ASP A 200 14.88 16.78 25.15
C ASP A 200 13.55 16.57 24.43
N VAL A 201 12.79 15.55 24.82
CA VAL A 201 11.43 15.33 24.31
C VAL A 201 10.48 16.35 24.92
N MET A 202 9.61 16.94 24.11
CA MET A 202 8.69 17.99 24.55
C MET A 202 7.31 17.85 23.90
N LYS A 203 6.35 18.67 24.32
CA LYS A 203 5.03 18.66 23.69
C LYS A 203 5.06 19.38 22.33
N PRO A 204 4.26 18.95 21.34
CA PRO A 204 4.17 19.60 20.02
C PRO A 204 3.96 21.13 20.08
N GLU A 205 3.13 21.60 21.01
CA GLU A 205 2.78 23.00 21.17
C GLU A 205 3.91 23.81 21.81
N GLU A 206 4.77 23.17 22.61
CA GLU A 206 5.98 23.78 23.16
C GLU A 206 6.99 24.00 22.04
N LEU A 207 7.18 22.99 21.17
CA LEU A 207 8.04 23.11 19.98
C LEU A 207 7.59 24.28 19.10
N LYS A 208 6.29 24.40 18.82
CA LYS A 208 5.76 25.51 18.00
C LYS A 208 6.04 26.90 18.60
N LYS A 209 6.13 27.02 19.93
CA LYS A 209 6.38 28.30 20.62
C LYS A 209 7.85 28.72 20.61
N ILE A 210 8.78 27.77 20.59
CA ILE A 210 10.23 28.05 20.59
C ILE A 210 10.76 28.37 19.19
N LEU A 211 10.07 27.94 18.14
CA LEU A 211 10.51 28.16 16.77
C LEU A 211 10.39 29.64 16.38
N PRO A 212 11.39 30.20 15.66
CA PRO A 212 11.31 31.56 15.16
C PRO A 212 10.07 31.78 14.27
N LYS A 213 9.63 33.04 14.20
CA LYS A 213 8.58 33.47 13.26
C LYS A 213 9.12 33.34 11.82
N ASN A 214 8.23 33.25 10.83
CA ASN A 214 8.54 33.09 9.40
C ASN A 214 9.14 31.73 8.99
N MET A 215 8.69 30.68 9.66
CA MET A 215 8.95 29.30 9.27
C MET A 215 7.67 28.49 9.37
N GLU A 216 7.65 27.38 8.67
CA GLU A 216 6.57 26.41 8.71
C GLU A 216 7.07 25.09 9.26
N LEU A 217 6.50 24.70 10.40
CA LEU A 217 6.61 23.34 10.91
C LEU A 217 5.79 22.42 10.03
N ARG A 218 6.41 21.39 9.44
CA ARG A 218 5.77 20.51 8.45
C ARG A 218 5.41 19.15 9.01
N TRP A 219 6.31 18.55 9.78
CA TRP A 219 6.14 17.18 10.29
C TRP A 219 6.80 17.05 11.67
N LEU A 220 6.22 16.21 12.53
CA LEU A 220 6.60 16.04 13.93
C LEU A 220 7.01 14.59 14.19
N ALA A 221 8.24 14.37 14.64
CA ALA A 221 8.76 13.05 15.01
C ALA A 221 8.38 12.72 16.44
N VAL A 222 7.58 11.67 16.65
CA VAL A 222 6.99 11.31 17.94
C VAL A 222 7.86 10.33 18.70
N ASP A 223 8.11 10.60 19.98
CA ASP A 223 8.74 9.65 20.90
C ASP A 223 7.78 8.49 21.21
N THR A 224 8.18 7.32 20.77
CA THR A 224 7.44 6.07 20.88
C THR A 224 8.12 5.05 21.79
N GLY A 225 9.22 5.45 22.46
CA GLY A 225 9.97 4.62 23.39
C GLY A 225 11.03 3.72 22.76
N LEU A 226 10.97 3.48 21.43
CA LEU A 226 11.99 2.72 20.70
C LEU A 226 12.96 3.61 19.90
N ASP A 227 12.62 4.89 19.70
CA ASP A 227 13.38 5.81 18.83
C ASP A 227 14.80 6.10 19.34
N ALA A 228 15.06 5.91 20.63
CA ALA A 228 16.39 6.01 21.21
C ALA A 228 17.33 4.88 20.75
N ALA A 229 16.80 3.65 20.63
CA ALA A 229 17.56 2.49 20.18
C ALA A 229 17.66 2.44 18.64
N GLN A 230 16.68 3.02 17.95
CA GLN A 230 16.48 2.97 16.49
C GLN A 230 16.37 1.55 15.92
N VAL A 231 16.15 0.58 16.80
CA VAL A 231 15.92 -0.82 16.47
C VAL A 231 14.81 -1.37 17.34
N ASP A 232 14.16 -2.43 16.86
CA ASP A 232 13.20 -3.18 17.65
C ASP A 232 13.88 -4.18 18.61
N GLY A 233 13.07 -5.02 19.27
CA GLY A 233 13.55 -6.04 20.21
C GLY A 233 14.46 -7.10 19.59
N GLU A 234 14.45 -7.25 18.25
CA GLU A 234 15.27 -8.20 17.50
C GLU A 234 16.50 -7.54 16.86
N GLY A 235 16.67 -6.22 17.05
CA GLY A 235 17.78 -5.46 16.47
C GLY A 235 17.51 -5.02 15.02
N VAL A 236 16.28 -5.12 14.54
CA VAL A 236 15.90 -4.67 13.19
C VAL A 236 15.67 -3.16 13.20
N PRO A 237 16.24 -2.39 12.24
CA PRO A 237 16.02 -0.95 12.16
C PRO A 237 14.54 -0.57 12.07
N ILE A 238 14.13 0.42 12.86
CA ILE A 238 12.76 0.94 12.88
C ILE A 238 12.64 2.29 12.18
N THR A 239 11.47 2.57 11.61
CA THR A 239 11.19 3.87 11.00
C THR A 239 10.77 4.87 12.09
N PRO A 240 11.25 6.13 12.05
CA PRO A 240 10.64 7.23 12.78
C PRO A 240 9.12 7.28 12.52
N LEU A 241 8.32 7.41 13.58
CA LEU A 241 6.88 7.66 13.44
C LEU A 241 6.58 9.10 13.77
N GLY A 242 5.61 9.66 13.07
CA GLY A 242 5.23 11.04 13.28
C GLY A 242 4.01 11.43 12.48
N TYR A 243 3.72 12.72 12.44
CA TYR A 243 2.55 13.22 11.73
C TYR A 243 2.75 14.67 11.24
N PRO A 244 1.99 15.09 10.22
CA PRO A 244 2.01 16.48 9.75
C PRO A 244 1.63 17.47 10.87
N ALA A 245 2.40 18.54 11.00
CA ALA A 245 2.19 19.53 12.05
C ALA A 245 1.07 20.54 11.74
N GLN A 246 0.74 20.67 10.45
CA GLN A 246 -0.26 21.60 9.96
C GLN A 246 -1.50 20.86 9.48
N TYR A 247 -2.61 21.58 9.48
CA TYR A 247 -3.81 21.14 8.78
C TYR A 247 -3.51 21.04 7.28
N ASP A 248 -3.90 19.92 6.70
CA ASP A 248 -3.79 19.68 5.26
C ASP A 248 -5.21 19.78 4.66
N PRO A 249 -5.50 20.84 3.89
CA PRO A 249 -6.85 21.07 3.35
C PRO A 249 -7.22 20.09 2.23
N THR A 250 -6.27 19.31 1.72
CA THR A 250 -6.49 18.39 0.61
C THR A 250 -7.50 17.32 1.00
N THR A 251 -8.49 17.09 0.14
CA THR A 251 -9.61 16.15 0.42
C THR A 251 -9.16 14.73 0.77
N TRP A 252 -7.97 14.35 0.32
CA TRP A 252 -7.42 13.00 0.50
C TRP A 252 -6.49 12.87 1.70
N SER A 253 -6.17 13.98 2.37
CA SER A 253 -5.34 13.92 3.55
C SER A 253 -6.13 13.33 4.72
N PRO A 254 -5.60 12.31 5.42
CA PRO A 254 -6.23 11.82 6.64
C PRO A 254 -6.20 12.87 7.76
N PHE A 255 -5.38 13.91 7.63
CA PHE A 255 -5.25 15.02 8.57
C PHE A 255 -6.14 16.23 8.21
N LYS A 256 -7.04 16.06 7.23
CA LYS A 256 -8.11 17.03 6.97
C LYS A 256 -9.25 16.82 7.98
N THR A 257 -9.13 17.36 9.17
CA THR A 257 -10.17 17.21 10.19
C THR A 257 -10.58 18.54 10.81
N ASP A 258 -11.90 18.78 10.87
CA ASP A 258 -12.49 19.93 11.55
C ASP A 258 -12.76 19.66 13.05
N ASN A 259 -12.83 18.37 13.43
CA ASN A 259 -13.35 17.93 14.73
C ASN A 259 -12.34 17.13 15.57
N GLN A 260 -11.18 16.79 15.03
CA GLN A 260 -10.14 16.04 15.74
C GLN A 260 -8.80 16.81 15.72
N THR A 261 -7.94 16.47 16.65
CA THR A 261 -6.55 16.93 16.64
C THR A 261 -5.70 16.01 15.75
N ASN A 262 -4.62 16.52 15.17
CA ASN A 262 -3.69 15.69 14.40
C ASN A 262 -3.10 14.54 15.25
N GLU A 263 -3.02 14.73 16.56
CA GLU A 263 -2.61 13.70 17.53
C GLU A 263 -3.59 12.53 17.61
N GLU A 264 -4.89 12.81 17.66
CA GLU A 264 -5.94 11.78 17.65
C GLU A 264 -5.95 11.02 16.33
N VAL A 265 -5.88 11.75 15.21
CA VAL A 265 -5.77 11.16 13.86
C VAL A 265 -4.55 10.25 13.74
N PHE A 266 -3.41 10.71 14.26
CA PHE A 266 -2.18 9.92 14.28
C PHE A 266 -2.37 8.59 15.03
N LEU A 267 -3.01 8.60 16.21
CA LEU A 267 -3.30 7.38 16.97
C LEU A 267 -4.30 6.45 16.27
N ASP A 268 -5.30 7.02 15.59
CA ASP A 268 -6.26 6.25 14.79
C ASP A 268 -5.56 5.57 13.61
N ILE A 269 -4.65 6.28 12.93
CA ILE A 269 -3.81 5.72 11.87
C ILE A 269 -2.95 4.59 12.43
N LEU A 270 -2.22 4.80 13.54
CA LEU A 270 -1.39 3.74 14.11
C LEU A 270 -2.22 2.49 14.46
N SER A 271 -3.44 2.67 14.94
CA SER A 271 -4.37 1.57 15.26
C SER A 271 -4.86 0.82 14.01
N LEU A 272 -5.01 1.51 12.87
CA LEU A 272 -5.29 0.88 11.58
C LEU A 272 -4.07 0.10 11.08
N LEU A 273 -2.88 0.70 11.16
CA LEU A 273 -1.64 0.11 10.69
C LEU A 273 -1.25 -1.12 11.53
N GLU A 274 -1.49 -1.13 12.84
CA GLU A 274 -1.21 -2.29 13.70
C GLU A 274 -1.99 -3.54 13.26
N LYS A 275 -3.23 -3.36 12.78
CA LYS A 275 -4.04 -4.46 12.21
C LYS A 275 -3.55 -4.95 10.83
N ASN A 276 -2.69 -4.17 10.17
CA ASN A 276 -2.20 -4.41 8.81
C ASN A 276 -0.67 -4.25 8.74
N GLU A 277 0.03 -4.56 9.83
CA GLU A 277 1.42 -4.15 10.04
C GLU A 277 2.36 -4.71 8.97
N SER A 278 2.14 -5.95 8.52
CA SER A 278 2.93 -6.58 7.46
C SER A 278 2.89 -5.84 6.11
N ILE A 279 1.81 -5.09 5.84
CA ILE A 279 1.71 -4.25 4.64
C ILE A 279 2.41 -2.94 4.91
N ALA A 280 2.14 -2.31 6.05
CA ALA A 280 2.75 -1.04 6.45
C ALA A 280 4.28 -1.12 6.51
N GLU A 281 4.85 -2.21 7.04
CA GLU A 281 6.30 -2.44 7.10
C GLU A 281 6.96 -2.53 5.72
N LYS A 282 6.26 -3.04 4.71
CA LYS A 282 6.78 -3.07 3.34
C LYS A 282 6.77 -1.70 2.68
N VAL A 283 5.80 -0.86 3.02
CA VAL A 283 5.61 0.48 2.44
C VAL A 283 6.56 1.50 3.08
N ALA A 284 6.73 1.39 4.41
CA ALA A 284 7.63 2.24 5.19
C ALA A 284 9.11 2.11 4.75
N ARG A 285 9.96 3.09 5.09
CA ARG A 285 11.39 3.03 4.74
C ARG A 285 12.15 1.96 5.49
N ALA A 286 11.84 1.73 6.77
CA ALA A 286 12.54 0.72 7.57
C ALA A 286 11.76 -0.59 7.64
N LYS A 287 12.47 -1.64 8.06
CA LYS A 287 12.00 -3.03 8.01
C LYS A 287 10.98 -3.38 9.08
N SER A 288 10.94 -2.63 10.18
CA SER A 288 10.08 -2.89 11.33
C SER A 288 9.36 -1.62 11.75
N LEU A 289 8.07 -1.74 12.07
CA LEU A 289 7.29 -0.65 12.67
C LEU A 289 7.07 -0.86 14.16
N SER A 290 6.95 -2.11 14.64
CA SER A 290 6.76 -2.47 16.05
C SER A 290 5.61 -1.69 16.71
N LEU A 291 4.50 -1.53 15.98
CA LEU A 291 3.39 -0.64 16.28
C LEU A 291 2.74 -0.97 17.61
N LYS A 292 2.55 -2.26 17.92
CA LYS A 292 1.91 -2.68 19.18
C LYS A 292 2.60 -2.12 20.42
N SER A 293 3.93 -2.25 20.50
CA SER A 293 4.72 -1.70 21.62
C SER A 293 4.74 -0.17 21.64
N ARG A 294 4.86 0.44 20.46
CA ARG A 294 4.94 1.90 20.31
C ARG A 294 3.63 2.59 20.67
N ILE A 295 2.49 2.04 20.24
CA ILE A 295 1.16 2.49 20.61
C ILE A 295 0.95 2.38 22.13
N ALA A 296 1.38 1.28 22.75
CA ALA A 296 1.27 1.11 24.20
C ALA A 296 2.11 2.16 24.96
N TYR A 297 3.30 2.48 24.47
CA TYR A 297 4.14 3.55 25.02
C TYR A 297 3.45 4.91 24.92
N ILE A 298 2.98 5.28 23.72
CA ILE A 298 2.32 6.58 23.49
C ILE A 298 1.07 6.73 24.36
N LYS A 299 0.24 5.68 24.48
CA LYS A 299 -0.95 5.70 25.35
C LYS A 299 -0.60 5.91 26.84
N LYS A 300 0.56 5.45 27.28
CA LYS A 300 1.01 5.58 28.67
C LYS A 300 1.69 6.93 28.95
N HIS A 301 2.46 7.45 28.00
CA HIS A 301 3.34 8.60 28.19
C HIS A 301 2.81 9.90 27.56
N GLY A 302 1.74 9.81 26.78
CA GLY A 302 1.24 10.90 25.93
C GLY A 302 2.11 11.10 24.69
N ILE A 303 1.64 11.92 23.75
CA ILE A 303 2.42 12.30 22.59
C ILE A 303 3.45 13.35 22.99
N LYS A 304 4.72 13.03 22.73
CA LYS A 304 5.84 13.94 22.82
C LYS A 304 6.65 13.84 21.54
N VAL A 305 7.35 14.90 21.18
CA VAL A 305 8.15 14.97 19.97
C VAL A 305 9.62 15.10 20.32
N TYR A 306 10.46 14.45 19.52
CA TYR A 306 11.91 14.49 19.66
C TYR A 306 12.61 15.18 18.49
N GLY A 307 11.85 15.52 17.44
CA GLY A 307 12.36 16.16 16.25
C GLY A 307 11.22 16.64 15.36
N ALA A 308 11.57 17.36 14.31
CA ALA A 308 10.61 17.90 13.37
C ALA A 308 11.24 18.21 12.01
N VAL A 309 10.38 18.34 11.00
CA VAL A 309 10.74 18.91 9.70
C VAL A 309 10.19 20.32 9.61
N ILE A 310 11.06 21.25 9.22
CA ILE A 310 10.73 22.68 9.11
C ILE A 310 11.12 23.14 7.71
N THR A 311 10.31 24.03 7.14
CA THR A 311 10.67 24.75 5.93
C THR A 311 10.54 26.26 6.10
N GLY A 312 11.34 27.02 5.37
CA GLY A 312 11.34 28.48 5.42
C GLY A 312 12.51 29.10 4.66
N PRO A 313 12.58 30.44 4.61
CA PRO A 313 13.72 31.15 4.04
C PRO A 313 15.01 30.70 4.70
N THR A 314 16.05 30.44 3.91
CA THR A 314 17.31 29.94 4.43
C THR A 314 17.90 30.87 5.50
N GLU A 315 17.77 32.18 5.32
CA GLU A 315 18.19 33.20 6.30
C GLU A 315 17.49 33.06 7.64
N GLU A 316 16.19 32.75 7.62
CA GLU A 316 15.42 32.52 8.82
C GLU A 316 15.88 31.22 9.46
N LEU A 317 16.03 30.13 8.69
CA LEU A 317 16.39 28.80 9.21
C LEU A 317 17.74 28.80 9.94
N ARG A 318 18.69 29.68 9.56
CA ARG A 318 19.96 29.85 10.29
C ARG A 318 19.75 30.27 11.75
N LYS A 319 18.64 30.94 12.08
CA LYS A 319 18.32 31.33 13.47
C LYS A 319 18.09 30.13 14.38
N LEU A 320 17.76 28.95 13.82
CA LEU A 320 17.59 27.71 14.56
C LEU A 320 18.89 27.27 15.26
N GLU A 321 20.06 27.70 14.78
CA GLU A 321 21.36 27.39 15.41
C GLU A 321 21.45 27.95 16.84
N ASN A 322 20.73 29.05 17.11
CA ASN A 322 20.72 29.72 18.41
C ASN A 322 19.61 29.22 19.34
N VAL A 323 18.78 28.27 18.90
CA VAL A 323 17.70 27.70 19.71
C VAL A 323 18.27 26.58 20.59
N LYS A 324 18.27 26.79 21.90
CA LYS A 324 18.95 25.91 22.87
C LYS A 324 18.35 24.52 22.96
N GLU A 325 17.09 24.37 22.55
CA GLU A 325 16.35 23.12 22.57
C GLU A 325 16.69 22.23 21.37
N ILE A 326 17.35 22.76 20.33
CA ILE A 326 17.76 22.01 19.15
C ILE A 326 19.15 21.40 19.38
N SER A 327 19.27 20.09 19.19
CA SER A 327 20.51 19.33 19.38
C SER A 327 21.33 19.21 18.11
N THR A 328 20.66 18.90 17.00
CA THR A 328 21.27 18.73 15.68
C THR A 328 20.25 19.03 14.59
N MET A 329 20.77 19.31 13.39
CA MET A 329 19.98 19.63 12.21
C MET A 329 20.63 19.00 10.98
N LYS A 330 19.82 18.61 10.00
CA LYS A 330 20.26 18.10 8.70
C LYS A 330 19.53 18.85 7.59
N VAL A 331 20.30 19.29 6.59
CA VAL A 331 19.74 20.03 5.44
C VAL A 331 19.09 19.04 4.47
N GLY A 332 17.79 19.26 4.22
CA GLY A 332 16.99 18.57 3.22
C GLY A 332 17.03 19.30 1.88
N GLU A 333 15.90 19.32 1.19
CA GLU A 333 15.77 19.97 -0.11
C GLU A 333 15.96 21.49 -0.04
N VAL A 334 16.49 22.09 -1.11
CA VAL A 334 16.65 23.53 -1.26
C VAL A 334 16.05 23.95 -2.60
N LYS A 335 15.25 25.01 -2.60
CA LYS A 335 14.61 25.56 -3.80
C LYS A 335 14.87 27.06 -3.91
N LEU A 336 14.61 27.58 -5.12
CA LEU A 336 14.63 29.02 -5.36
C LEU A 336 13.53 29.71 -4.53
N TRP A 337 13.64 31.02 -4.42
CA TRP A 337 12.69 31.82 -3.63
C TRP A 337 11.23 31.56 -4.04
N ASN A 338 10.43 31.13 -3.07
CA ASN A 338 8.99 30.94 -3.20
C ASN A 338 8.25 31.31 -1.90
N TRP A 339 8.81 32.25 -1.14
CA TRP A 339 8.32 32.62 0.19
C TRP A 339 7.67 34.02 0.15
N GLU A 340 6.42 34.06 -0.30
CA GLU A 340 5.57 35.26 -0.34
C GLU A 340 4.35 35.14 0.57
#